data_AF-A0A1E5VC28-F1
#
_entry.id   AF-A0A1E5VC28-F1
#
_cell.length_a   1.000
_cell.length_b   1.000
_cell.length_c   1.000
_cell.angle_alpha   90.00
_cell.angle_beta   90.00
_cell.angle_gamma   90.00
#
_symmetry.space_group_name_H-M   'P 1'
#
loop_
_entity.id
_entity.type
_entity.pdbx_description
1 polymer ?
#
loop_
_entity_poly.entity_id
_entity_poly.type
_entity_poly.pdbx_seq_one_letter_code
_entity_poly.pdbx_strand_id
1 'polypeptide(L)'
;LMRLQVDNRTRLLNRLRNLTSLEVLCGATVDSACTAEELGHLTQLRILGVILTSDKEGRWDERVCKALVASLGKLHRIQFLAVMIWDDVVPDLEGSVESLSNLSYLYIRKTKSLPTWISPASLVLLSYLEITVVQVRREDIQVLGKLQALRYLYVFVPDDKQVLERFMVSPDAFPCVIKCIFNGFTMVPSTFPPGAMPRLEEFGFCIQLEDFSGGESTADNLALGHLPSLQSVQVDLYGWGNVSEEVVRKVKEKLSHEADVHPNHPKHKLFLSYD
;
A
#
# COMPACT_ATOMS: atom_id res chain seq x y z
N LEU A 1 8.47 -6.02 29.00
CA LEU A 1 8.80 -5.72 27.60
C LEU A 1 10.13 -6.35 27.22
N MET A 2 10.08 -7.58 26.72
CA MET A 2 11.24 -8.27 26.17
C MET A 2 11.37 -7.91 24.69
N ARG A 3 12.54 -7.40 24.28
CA ARG A 3 12.80 -6.95 22.90
C ARG A 3 14.05 -7.63 22.37
N LEU A 4 14.01 -8.04 21.10
CA LEU A 4 15.16 -8.51 20.35
C LEU A 4 15.24 -7.71 19.05
N GLN A 5 16.28 -6.89 18.94
CA GLN A 5 16.62 -6.20 17.70
C GLN A 5 17.80 -6.96 17.09
N VAL A 6 17.55 -7.54 15.93
CA VAL A 6 18.51 -8.36 15.20
C VAL A 6 19.14 -7.44 14.16
N ASP A 7 20.47 -7.42 14.07
CA ASP A 7 21.14 -6.74 12.96
C ASP A 7 20.67 -7.39 11.65
N ASN A 8 20.44 -6.60 10.61
CA ASN A 8 19.79 -7.04 9.37
C ASN A 8 20.56 -8.19 8.66
N ARG A 9 21.81 -8.44 9.05
CA ARG A 9 22.67 -9.53 8.54
C ARG A 9 22.64 -10.80 9.39
N THR A 10 21.99 -10.78 10.55
CA THR A 10 21.99 -11.89 11.49
C THR A 10 20.81 -12.81 11.20
N ARG A 11 21.11 -13.96 10.62
CA ARG A 11 20.12 -15.02 10.36
C ARG A 11 19.51 -15.51 11.67
N LEU A 12 18.19 -15.67 11.68
CA LEU A 12 17.48 -16.23 12.82
C LEU A 12 17.92 -17.69 13.01
N LEU A 13 18.49 -17.99 14.18
CA LEU A 13 18.81 -19.36 14.55
C LEU A 13 17.53 -20.05 15.05
N ASN A 14 17.40 -21.35 14.74
CA ASN A 14 16.29 -22.26 15.06
C ASN A 14 16.02 -22.46 16.58
N ARG A 15 15.94 -21.37 17.34
CA ARG A 15 15.77 -21.33 18.80
C ARG A 15 14.79 -20.25 19.23
N LEU A 16 14.11 -19.57 18.29
CA LEU A 16 13.14 -18.53 18.62
C LEU A 16 11.96 -19.10 19.41
N ARG A 17 11.56 -20.35 19.16
CA ARG A 17 10.49 -21.05 19.90
C ARG A 17 10.63 -21.01 21.43
N ASN A 18 11.83 -20.78 21.96
CA ASN A 18 12.07 -20.70 23.41
C ASN A 18 11.85 -19.28 23.99
N LEU A 19 11.73 -18.26 23.13
CA LEU A 19 11.52 -16.86 23.52
C LEU A 19 10.03 -16.51 23.59
N THR A 20 9.22 -17.35 24.24
CA THR A 20 7.75 -17.23 24.26
C THR A 20 7.24 -15.94 24.91
N SER A 21 8.07 -15.23 25.66
CA SER A 21 7.75 -13.91 26.26
C SER A 21 8.17 -12.71 25.38
N LEU A 22 8.67 -12.95 24.17
CA LEU A 22 9.14 -11.90 23.28
C LEU A 22 7.96 -11.09 22.73
N GLU A 23 8.01 -9.77 22.91
CA GLU A 23 6.96 -8.85 22.45
C GLU A 23 7.38 -8.06 21.20
N VAL A 24 8.68 -7.90 20.97
CA VAL A 24 9.24 -7.12 19.86
C VAL A 24 10.36 -7.90 19.19
N LEU A 25 10.21 -8.14 17.89
CA LEU A 25 11.22 -8.72 17.03
C LEU A 25 11.35 -7.87 15.76
N CYS A 26 12.49 -7.24 15.54
CA CYS A 26 12.75 -6.43 14.35
C CYS A 26 14.08 -6.82 13.69
N GLY A 27 14.12 -6.75 12.36
CA GLY A 27 15.31 -7.09 11.56
C GLY A 27 15.53 -8.60 11.40
N ALA A 28 14.49 -9.40 11.65
CA ALA A 28 14.56 -10.84 11.62
C ALA A 28 14.69 -11.34 10.16
N THR A 29 15.85 -11.87 9.78
CA THR A 29 16.05 -12.50 8.46
C THR A 29 15.39 -13.88 8.42
N VAL A 30 14.49 -14.08 7.45
CA VAL A 30 13.78 -15.34 7.20
C VAL A 30 14.24 -15.85 5.83
N ASP A 31 15.02 -16.92 5.84
CA ASP A 31 15.63 -17.53 4.65
C ASP A 31 15.14 -18.96 4.37
N SER A 32 14.25 -19.48 5.22
CA SER A 32 13.70 -20.83 5.09
C SER A 32 12.31 -20.95 5.73
N ALA A 33 11.50 -21.89 5.23
CA ALA A 33 10.18 -22.17 5.79
C ALA A 33 10.25 -22.50 7.30
N CYS A 34 11.28 -23.24 7.72
CA CYS A 34 11.51 -23.56 9.14
C CYS A 34 11.62 -22.30 10.00
N THR A 35 12.43 -21.31 9.58
CA THR A 35 12.57 -20.05 10.33
C THR A 35 11.28 -19.25 10.36
N ALA A 36 10.48 -19.30 9.29
CA ALA A 36 9.19 -18.64 9.24
C ALA A 36 8.17 -19.31 10.18
N GLU A 37 8.14 -20.64 10.23
CA GLU A 37 7.31 -21.43 11.14
C GLU A 37 7.59 -21.14 12.62
N GLU A 38 8.86 -20.90 12.97
CA GLU A 38 9.22 -20.58 14.35
C GLU A 38 8.57 -19.29 14.86
N LEU A 39 8.30 -18.32 13.98
CA LEU A 39 7.62 -17.07 14.34
C LEU A 39 6.23 -17.35 14.89
N GLY A 40 5.55 -18.39 14.39
CA GLY A 40 4.21 -18.78 14.84
C GLY A 40 4.15 -19.26 16.29
N HIS A 41 5.29 -19.55 16.92
CA HIS A 41 5.36 -19.90 18.35
C HIS A 41 5.48 -18.68 19.27
N LEU A 42 5.80 -17.50 18.72
CA LEU A 42 6.01 -16.27 19.46
C LEU A 42 4.70 -15.49 19.66
N THR A 43 3.71 -16.14 20.27
CA THR A 43 2.32 -15.61 20.37
C THR A 43 2.17 -14.32 21.19
N GLN A 44 3.20 -13.92 21.92
CA GLN A 44 3.27 -12.65 22.66
C GLN A 44 3.74 -11.46 21.80
N LEU A 45 4.13 -11.69 20.54
CA LEU A 45 4.61 -10.63 19.65
C LEU A 45 3.53 -9.58 19.40
N ARG A 46 3.96 -8.33 19.55
CA ARG A 46 3.21 -7.11 19.25
C ARG A 46 3.82 -6.35 18.07
N ILE A 47 5.14 -6.45 17.91
CA ILE A 47 5.88 -5.81 16.82
C ILE A 47 6.73 -6.87 16.13
N LEU A 48 6.52 -7.03 14.83
CA LEU A 48 7.27 -7.94 13.98
C LEU A 48 7.78 -7.21 12.73
N GLY A 49 9.10 -7.18 12.56
CA GLY A 49 9.76 -6.72 11.35
C GLY A 49 10.64 -7.84 10.80
N VAL A 50 10.30 -8.36 9.63
CA VAL A 50 11.02 -9.47 8.97
C VAL A 50 11.59 -9.04 7.62
N ILE A 51 12.71 -9.64 7.26
CA ILE A 51 13.37 -9.50 5.96
C ILE A 51 13.37 -10.88 5.32
N LEU A 52 12.63 -11.04 4.22
CA LEU A 52 12.65 -12.25 3.40
C LEU A 52 13.87 -12.20 2.47
N THR A 53 14.59 -13.32 2.41
CA THR A 53 15.77 -13.49 1.55
C THR A 53 15.90 -14.95 1.12
N SER A 54 16.68 -15.17 0.08
CA SER A 54 17.02 -16.48 -0.46
C SER A 54 17.95 -17.24 0.50
N ASP A 55 18.04 -18.55 0.28
CA ASP A 55 18.94 -19.41 1.06
C ASP A 55 20.42 -19.04 0.84
N LYS A 56 21.34 -19.77 1.49
CA LYS A 56 22.79 -19.50 1.39
C LYS A 56 23.34 -19.68 -0.02
N GLU A 57 22.64 -20.41 -0.87
CA GLU A 57 22.97 -20.66 -2.25
C GLU A 57 22.25 -19.70 -3.21
N GLY A 58 21.54 -18.69 -2.69
CA GLY A 58 20.82 -17.70 -3.47
C GLY A 58 19.53 -18.22 -4.10
N ARG A 59 18.98 -19.35 -3.62
CA ARG A 59 17.72 -19.90 -4.11
C ARG A 59 16.55 -19.43 -3.26
N TRP A 60 15.51 -18.94 -3.93
CA TRP A 60 14.25 -18.59 -3.30
C TRP A 60 13.39 -19.82 -3.05
N ASP A 61 12.95 -20.03 -1.81
CA ASP A 61 11.98 -21.07 -1.45
C ASP A 61 10.59 -20.44 -1.26
N GLU A 62 9.68 -20.68 -2.22
CA GLU A 62 8.29 -20.17 -2.15
C GLU A 62 7.54 -20.61 -0.89
N ARG A 63 7.97 -21.70 -0.23
CA ARG A 63 7.37 -22.15 1.02
C ARG A 63 7.61 -21.17 2.17
N VAL A 64 8.62 -20.31 2.08
CA VAL A 64 8.88 -19.25 3.07
C VAL A 64 7.65 -18.37 3.26
N CYS A 65 7.03 -17.91 2.16
CA CYS A 65 5.85 -17.06 2.25
C CYS A 65 4.66 -17.78 2.86
N LYS A 66 4.39 -19.01 2.41
CA LYS A 66 3.27 -19.82 2.95
C LYS A 66 3.44 -20.07 4.45
N ALA A 67 4.65 -20.40 4.88
CA ALA A 67 5.00 -20.62 6.28
C ALA A 67 4.91 -19.33 7.11
N LEU A 68 5.32 -18.19 6.54
CA LEU A 68 5.17 -16.88 7.18
C LEU A 68 3.69 -16.54 7.38
N VAL A 69 2.86 -16.63 6.34
CA VAL A 69 1.43 -16.33 6.40
C VAL A 69 0.72 -17.24 7.40
N ALA A 70 1.02 -18.55 7.38
CA ALA A 70 0.50 -19.49 8.37
C ALA A 70 0.93 -19.17 9.81
N SER A 71 2.13 -18.61 9.98
CA SER A 71 2.63 -18.18 11.29
C SER A 71 1.98 -16.89 11.77
N LEU A 72 1.73 -15.93 10.87
CA LEU A 72 0.96 -14.72 11.19
C LEU A 72 -0.43 -15.07 11.71
N GLY A 73 -1.06 -16.12 11.18
CA GLY A 73 -2.34 -16.65 11.69
C GLY A 73 -2.35 -17.04 13.17
N LYS A 74 -1.19 -17.26 13.79
CA LYS A 74 -1.05 -17.60 15.22
C LYS A 74 -0.73 -16.37 16.09
N LEU A 75 -0.40 -15.22 15.48
CA LEU A 75 0.09 -14.02 16.16
C LEU A 75 -1.03 -13.03 16.48
N HIS A 76 -2.00 -13.46 17.31
CA HIS A 76 -3.21 -12.67 17.58
C HIS A 76 -2.96 -11.33 18.31
N ARG A 77 -1.79 -11.12 18.92
CA ARG A 77 -1.42 -9.88 19.63
C ARG A 77 -0.67 -8.87 18.77
N ILE A 78 -0.42 -9.19 17.50
CA ILE A 78 0.37 -8.34 16.62
C ILE A 78 -0.33 -6.99 16.39
N GLN A 79 0.43 -5.92 16.51
CA GLN A 79 -0.02 -4.53 16.35
C GLN A 79 0.72 -3.82 15.21
N PHE A 80 1.96 -4.24 14.97
CA PHE A 80 2.83 -3.73 13.91
C PHE A 80 3.45 -4.90 13.15
N LEU A 81 3.30 -4.90 11.82
CA LEU A 81 3.92 -5.86 10.92
C LEU A 81 4.63 -5.12 9.79
N ALA A 82 5.92 -5.40 9.61
CA ALA A 82 6.70 -4.98 8.45
C ALA A 82 7.34 -6.20 7.78
N VAL A 83 7.08 -6.37 6.48
CA VAL A 83 7.67 -7.42 5.65
C VAL A 83 8.49 -6.75 4.55
N MET A 84 9.81 -6.92 4.62
CA MET A 84 10.77 -6.46 3.61
C MET A 84 11.23 -7.64 2.77
N ILE A 85 11.68 -7.38 1.54
CA ILE A 85 12.39 -8.36 0.70
C ILE A 85 13.67 -7.71 0.21
N TRP A 86 14.78 -8.45 0.26
CA TRP A 86 16.09 -8.00 -0.23
C TRP A 86 16.41 -8.45 -1.65
N ASP A 87 15.83 -9.56 -2.07
CA ASP A 87 16.07 -10.10 -3.40
C ASP A 87 15.12 -9.47 -4.42
N ASP A 88 15.47 -9.56 -5.70
CA ASP A 88 14.63 -9.07 -6.80
C ASP A 88 13.35 -9.90 -7.01
N VAL A 89 13.14 -10.93 -6.19
CA VAL A 89 11.99 -11.83 -6.22
C VAL A 89 10.68 -11.08 -5.87
N VAL A 90 9.59 -11.51 -6.50
CA VAL A 90 8.23 -11.08 -6.16
C VAL A 90 7.59 -12.15 -5.27
N PRO A 91 7.48 -11.96 -3.95
CA PRO A 91 6.86 -12.95 -3.08
C PRO A 91 5.34 -12.95 -3.25
N ASP A 92 4.75 -14.14 -3.20
CA ASP A 92 3.31 -14.32 -3.06
C ASP A 92 2.96 -14.51 -1.57
N LEU A 93 2.39 -13.48 -0.95
CA LEU A 93 2.00 -13.48 0.47
C LEU A 93 0.53 -13.92 0.67
N GLU A 94 -0.02 -14.63 -0.31
CA GLU A 94 -1.36 -15.19 -0.23
C GLU A 94 -1.45 -16.37 0.74
N GLY A 95 -2.61 -16.53 1.38
CA GLY A 95 -2.87 -17.61 2.31
C GLY A 95 -3.97 -17.27 3.32
N SER A 96 -4.37 -18.28 4.10
CA SER A 96 -5.44 -18.12 5.08
C SER A 96 -4.91 -17.56 6.40
N VAL A 97 -5.44 -16.40 6.80
CA VAL A 97 -5.22 -15.80 8.12
C VAL A 97 -6.59 -15.44 8.70
N GLU A 98 -6.99 -16.15 9.75
CA GLU A 98 -8.35 -16.02 10.31
C GLU A 98 -8.65 -14.60 10.80
N SER A 99 -7.72 -13.98 11.53
CA SER A 99 -7.87 -12.59 11.99
C SER A 99 -6.55 -12.00 12.47
N LEU A 100 -6.31 -10.73 12.12
CA LEU A 100 -5.25 -9.89 12.66
C LEU A 100 -5.88 -8.60 13.23
N SER A 101 -6.94 -8.77 14.04
CA SER A 101 -7.78 -7.66 14.51
C SER A 101 -7.06 -6.58 15.32
N ASN A 102 -5.93 -6.92 15.96
CA ASN A 102 -5.10 -5.97 16.70
C ASN A 102 -4.10 -5.21 15.83
N LEU A 103 -3.93 -5.60 14.55
CA LEU A 103 -2.96 -5.01 13.65
C LEU A 103 -3.38 -3.59 13.29
N SER A 104 -2.54 -2.63 13.67
CA SER A 104 -2.77 -1.20 13.44
C SER A 104 -1.86 -0.62 12.35
N TYR A 105 -0.73 -1.28 12.11
CA TYR A 105 0.28 -0.85 11.15
C TYR A 105 0.74 -2.04 10.32
N LEU A 106 0.59 -1.93 9.00
CA LEU A 106 1.03 -2.93 8.04
C LEU A 106 1.91 -2.27 6.97
N TYR A 107 3.09 -2.85 6.78
CA TYR A 107 4.02 -2.48 5.74
C TYR A 107 4.47 -3.72 4.96
N ILE A 108 4.32 -3.71 3.64
CA ILE A 108 4.77 -4.79 2.73
C ILE A 108 5.55 -4.16 1.57
N ARG A 109 6.87 -4.38 1.53
CA ARG A 109 7.77 -3.73 0.55
C ARG A 109 7.52 -4.13 -0.89
N LYS A 110 7.10 -5.37 -1.14
CA LYS A 110 6.88 -5.95 -2.47
C LYS A 110 6.06 -7.24 -2.32
N THR A 111 5.02 -7.43 -3.13
CA THR A 111 4.31 -8.70 -3.24
C THR A 111 3.60 -8.81 -4.60
N LYS A 112 3.20 -10.01 -5.00
CA LYS A 112 2.57 -10.26 -6.30
C LYS A 112 1.23 -9.55 -6.45
N SER A 113 0.36 -9.64 -5.44
CA SER A 113 -0.98 -9.06 -5.43
C SER A 113 -1.39 -8.70 -4.00
N LEU A 114 -2.47 -7.93 -3.84
CA LEU A 114 -3.04 -7.67 -2.51
C LEU A 114 -3.47 -8.99 -1.86
N PRO A 115 -2.88 -9.42 -0.73
CA PRO A 115 -3.26 -10.69 -0.10
C PRO A 115 -4.71 -10.67 0.40
N THR A 116 -5.46 -11.76 0.22
CA THR A 116 -6.91 -11.78 0.55
C THR A 116 -7.20 -11.63 2.05
N TRP A 117 -6.23 -11.91 2.92
CA TRP A 117 -6.35 -11.67 4.35
C TRP A 117 -6.33 -10.17 4.71
N ILE A 118 -5.91 -9.29 3.80
CA ILE A 118 -6.12 -7.84 3.93
C ILE A 118 -7.58 -7.54 3.62
N SER A 119 -8.43 -7.72 4.63
CA SER A 119 -9.88 -7.55 4.50
C SER A 119 -10.45 -6.75 5.67
N PRO A 120 -11.63 -6.11 5.50
CA PRO A 120 -12.32 -5.41 6.57
C PRO A 120 -12.66 -6.29 7.78
N ALA A 121 -12.91 -7.59 7.55
CA ALA A 121 -13.20 -8.53 8.62
C ALA A 121 -11.96 -8.89 9.44
N SER A 122 -10.80 -8.99 8.78
CA SER A 122 -9.55 -9.39 9.42
C SER A 122 -8.80 -8.23 10.08
N LEU A 123 -8.91 -7.01 9.53
CA LEU A 123 -8.07 -5.85 9.85
C LEU A 123 -8.86 -4.65 10.39
N VAL A 124 -9.68 -4.91 11.42
CA VAL A 124 -10.63 -3.91 11.98
C VAL A 124 -9.97 -2.67 12.59
N LEU A 125 -8.74 -2.76 13.10
CA LEU A 125 -8.00 -1.64 13.71
C LEU A 125 -6.89 -1.06 12.82
N LEU A 126 -6.78 -1.50 11.56
CA LEU A 126 -5.69 -1.08 10.70
C LEU A 126 -5.78 0.42 10.39
N SER A 127 -4.80 1.17 10.87
CA SER A 127 -4.72 2.63 10.71
C SER A 127 -3.70 3.06 9.67
N TYR A 128 -2.67 2.25 9.43
CA TYR A 128 -1.61 2.52 8.46
C TYR A 128 -1.41 1.31 7.56
N LEU A 129 -1.50 1.51 6.25
CA LEU A 129 -1.17 0.53 5.24
C LEU A 129 -0.22 1.14 4.22
N GLU A 130 0.93 0.49 4.04
CA GLU A 130 1.82 0.73 2.91
C GLU A 130 2.14 -0.59 2.24
N ILE A 131 1.86 -0.68 0.95
CA ILE A 131 2.06 -1.89 0.18
C ILE A 131 2.56 -1.57 -1.22
N THR A 132 3.57 -2.30 -1.66
CA THR A 132 3.97 -2.32 -3.07
C THR A 132 3.54 -3.65 -3.68
N VAL A 133 2.75 -3.60 -4.75
CA VAL A 133 2.27 -4.78 -5.48
C VAL A 133 2.70 -4.76 -6.92
N VAL A 134 2.84 -5.93 -7.54
CA VAL A 134 3.08 -6.01 -8.98
C VAL A 134 1.86 -5.57 -9.76
N GLN A 135 0.64 -5.88 -9.29
CA GLN A 135 -0.59 -5.44 -9.94
C GLN A 135 -1.65 -5.03 -8.93
N VAL A 136 -2.42 -3.99 -9.25
CA VAL A 136 -3.61 -3.56 -8.51
C VAL A 136 -4.86 -3.86 -9.34
N ARG A 137 -5.89 -4.43 -8.72
CA ARG A 137 -7.23 -4.60 -9.33
C ARG A 137 -8.24 -3.65 -8.69
N ARG A 138 -9.39 -3.47 -9.35
CA ARG A 138 -10.48 -2.63 -8.86
C ARG A 138 -11.04 -3.15 -7.52
N GLU A 139 -11.16 -4.48 -7.42
CA GLU A 139 -11.66 -5.17 -6.25
C GLU A 139 -10.73 -4.93 -5.05
N ASP A 140 -9.42 -4.86 -5.30
CA ASP A 140 -8.43 -4.58 -4.26
C ASP A 140 -8.67 -3.18 -3.66
N ILE A 141 -8.89 -2.16 -4.49
CA ILE A 141 -9.22 -0.80 -4.03
C ILE A 141 -10.56 -0.77 -3.28
N GLN A 142 -11.57 -1.50 -3.74
CA GLN A 142 -12.86 -1.59 -3.05
C GLN A 142 -12.74 -2.25 -1.67
N VAL A 143 -11.90 -3.27 -1.54
CA VAL A 143 -11.61 -3.92 -0.26
C VAL A 143 -10.92 -2.93 0.69
N LEU A 144 -9.90 -2.21 0.21
CA LEU A 144 -9.21 -1.18 0.98
C LEU A 144 -10.16 -0.05 1.40
N GLY A 145 -11.08 0.33 0.52
CA GLY A 145 -12.10 1.35 0.78
C GLY A 145 -13.07 1.02 1.91
N LYS A 146 -13.20 -0.26 2.27
CA LYS A 146 -14.08 -0.70 3.35
C LYS A 146 -13.38 -0.74 4.73
N LEU A 147 -12.06 -0.50 4.79
CA LEU A 147 -11.30 -0.47 6.04
C LEU A 147 -11.65 0.78 6.86
N GLN A 148 -12.43 0.58 7.93
CA GLN A 148 -13.04 1.67 8.70
C GLN A 148 -12.06 2.49 9.53
N ALA A 149 -10.97 1.87 9.99
CA ALA A 149 -9.95 2.52 10.82
C ALA A 149 -8.79 3.12 10.02
N LEU A 150 -8.75 2.91 8.69
CA LEU A 150 -7.60 3.27 7.86
C LEU A 150 -7.47 4.79 7.75
N ARG A 151 -6.30 5.31 8.11
CA ARG A 151 -5.98 6.75 8.10
C ARG A 151 -4.89 7.10 7.09
N TYR A 152 -3.93 6.20 6.90
CA TYR A 152 -2.80 6.38 6.01
C TYR A 152 -2.74 5.21 5.04
N LEU A 153 -2.84 5.51 3.75
CA LEU A 153 -2.81 4.52 2.68
C LEU A 153 -1.74 4.89 1.64
N TYR A 154 -0.85 3.96 1.37
CA TYR A 154 0.15 4.06 0.32
C TYR A 154 0.13 2.77 -0.50
N VAL A 155 -0.19 2.87 -1.78
CA VAL A 155 -0.16 1.74 -2.72
C VAL A 155 0.76 2.08 -3.87
N PHE A 156 1.80 1.28 -4.04
CA PHE A 156 2.84 1.47 -5.04
C PHE A 156 2.85 0.31 -6.04
N VAL A 157 3.06 0.64 -7.31
CA VAL A 157 3.37 -0.31 -8.39
C VAL A 157 4.72 0.11 -8.97
N PRO A 158 5.78 -0.71 -8.88
CA PRO A 158 7.15 -0.28 -9.20
C PRO A 158 7.45 -0.25 -10.70
N ASP A 159 6.86 -1.16 -11.49
CA ASP A 159 7.16 -1.38 -12.90
C ASP A 159 5.85 -1.49 -13.71
N ASP A 160 5.88 -0.94 -14.93
CA ASP A 160 4.78 -0.84 -15.90
C ASP A 160 3.54 -0.04 -15.45
N LYS A 161 3.24 0.99 -16.26
CA LYS A 161 2.06 1.85 -16.14
C LYS A 161 0.80 1.00 -16.18
N GLN A 162 0.22 0.76 -15.00
CA GLN A 162 -1.07 0.10 -14.94
C GLN A 162 -2.17 1.12 -15.14
N VAL A 163 -2.92 0.90 -16.22
CA VAL A 163 -4.20 1.55 -16.40
C VAL A 163 -5.23 0.63 -15.78
N LEU A 164 -5.68 0.98 -14.56
CA LEU A 164 -6.93 0.45 -14.05
C LEU A 164 -8.04 0.98 -14.96
N GLU A 165 -8.77 0.09 -15.62
CA GLU A 165 -9.95 0.50 -16.36
C GLU A 165 -10.86 1.35 -15.46
N ARG A 166 -11.42 2.45 -16.01
CA ARG A 166 -12.19 3.44 -15.24
C ARG A 166 -13.27 2.76 -14.39
N PHE A 167 -13.30 3.09 -13.11
CA PHE A 167 -14.34 2.66 -12.17
C PHE A 167 -14.54 3.75 -11.12
N MET A 168 -15.65 3.65 -10.39
CA MET A 168 -15.93 4.49 -9.23
C MET A 168 -15.95 3.63 -7.98
N VAL A 169 -15.40 4.16 -6.89
CA VAL A 169 -15.56 3.55 -5.57
C VAL A 169 -16.94 3.88 -4.99
N SER A 170 -17.30 3.20 -3.90
CA SER A 170 -18.53 3.51 -3.17
C SER A 170 -18.47 4.90 -2.53
N PRO A 171 -19.59 5.65 -2.45
CA PRO A 171 -19.64 6.96 -1.77
C PRO A 171 -19.31 6.94 -0.29
N ASP A 172 -19.27 5.79 0.36
CA ASP A 172 -18.87 5.62 1.77
C ASP A 172 -17.46 5.03 1.92
N ALA A 173 -16.71 4.93 0.82
CA ALA A 173 -15.36 4.39 0.83
C ALA A 173 -14.37 5.32 1.54
N PHE A 174 -13.42 4.70 2.25
CA PHE A 174 -12.30 5.37 2.95
C PHE A 174 -12.77 6.43 3.97
N PRO A 175 -13.65 6.07 4.92
CA PRO A 175 -14.31 7.04 5.81
C PRO A 175 -13.37 7.81 6.73
N CYS A 176 -12.20 7.23 7.05
CA CYS A 176 -11.23 7.79 7.99
C CYS A 176 -9.89 8.18 7.36
N VAL A 177 -9.72 8.01 6.04
CA VAL A 177 -8.43 8.28 5.38
C VAL A 177 -8.12 9.76 5.40
N ILE A 178 -6.92 10.08 5.88
CA ILE A 178 -6.34 11.43 5.99
C ILE A 178 -5.31 11.63 4.88
N LYS A 179 -4.53 10.60 4.59
CA LYS A 179 -3.50 10.64 3.55
C LYS A 179 -3.56 9.41 2.68
N CYS A 180 -3.62 9.61 1.38
CA CYS A 180 -3.74 8.56 0.40
C CYS A 180 -2.79 8.83 -0.77
N ILE A 181 -1.86 7.91 -1.03
CA ILE A 181 -0.92 8.00 -2.14
C ILE A 181 -1.06 6.74 -3.01
N PHE A 182 -1.44 6.93 -4.26
CA PHE A 182 -1.42 5.92 -5.31
C PHE A 182 -0.31 6.26 -6.29
N ASN A 183 0.63 5.35 -6.50
CA ASN A 183 1.76 5.57 -7.40
C ASN A 183 2.02 4.34 -8.29
N GLY A 184 2.40 4.58 -9.54
CA GLY A 184 2.64 3.54 -10.55
C GLY A 184 1.39 3.04 -11.28
N PHE A 185 0.21 3.61 -10.99
CA PHE A 185 -1.02 3.32 -11.71
C PHE A 185 -1.96 4.54 -11.69
N THR A 186 -2.82 4.65 -12.71
CA THR A 186 -3.72 5.81 -12.84
C THR A 186 -4.93 5.65 -11.92
N MET A 187 -5.10 6.59 -10.99
CA MET A 187 -6.31 6.72 -10.18
C MET A 187 -6.65 8.20 -9.97
N VAL A 188 -7.64 8.70 -10.68
CA VAL A 188 -7.97 10.13 -10.72
C VAL A 188 -9.02 10.50 -9.66
N PRO A 189 -9.10 11.77 -9.22
CA PRO A 189 -10.09 12.23 -8.26
C PRO A 189 -11.53 11.80 -8.57
N SER A 190 -11.96 11.83 -9.84
CA SER A 190 -13.33 11.42 -10.22
C SER A 190 -13.69 9.96 -9.93
N THR A 191 -12.71 9.10 -9.65
CA THR A 191 -12.96 7.73 -9.15
C THR A 191 -13.64 7.76 -7.77
N PHE A 192 -13.55 8.86 -7.04
CA PHE A 192 -14.13 9.08 -5.72
C PHE A 192 -15.38 9.95 -5.82
N PRO A 193 -16.59 9.39 -5.75
CA PRO A 193 -17.80 10.21 -5.76
C PRO A 193 -17.96 11.01 -4.45
N PRO A 194 -18.80 12.05 -4.43
CA PRO A 194 -19.11 12.81 -3.21
C PRO A 194 -19.49 11.88 -2.05
N GLY A 195 -18.85 12.11 -0.90
CA GLY A 195 -18.98 11.29 0.30
C GLY A 195 -17.77 10.38 0.54
N ALA A 196 -17.08 9.94 -0.51
CA ALA A 196 -15.86 9.15 -0.37
C ALA A 196 -14.74 10.04 0.19
N MET A 197 -13.86 9.44 1.00
CA MET A 197 -12.68 10.14 1.54
C MET A 197 -13.00 11.50 2.21
N PRO A 198 -14.00 11.61 3.11
CA PRO A 198 -14.46 12.90 3.62
C PRO A 198 -13.42 13.63 4.48
N ARG A 199 -12.40 12.92 4.97
CA ARG A 199 -11.33 13.44 5.84
C ARG A 199 -9.98 13.56 5.14
N LEU A 200 -9.91 13.35 3.84
CA LEU A 200 -8.66 13.34 3.10
C LEU A 200 -8.05 14.74 3.06
N GLU A 201 -6.86 14.88 3.63
CA GLU A 201 -6.07 16.12 3.69
C GLU A 201 -4.95 16.10 2.64
N GLU A 202 -4.32 14.94 2.42
CA GLU A 202 -3.21 14.78 1.46
C GLU A 202 -3.54 13.69 0.44
N PHE A 203 -3.63 14.07 -0.84
CA PHE A 203 -3.89 13.15 -1.93
C PHE A 203 -2.74 13.11 -2.94
N GLY A 204 -2.23 11.92 -3.22
CA GLY A 204 -1.20 11.66 -4.21
C GLY A 204 -1.72 10.67 -5.26
N PHE A 205 -1.61 11.02 -6.54
CA PHE A 205 -2.04 10.13 -7.62
C PHE A 205 -1.28 10.39 -8.90
N CYS A 206 -1.38 9.44 -9.83
CA CYS A 206 -0.74 9.53 -11.13
C CYS A 206 -1.75 9.79 -12.26
N ILE A 207 -1.29 10.49 -13.29
CA ILE A 207 -2.03 10.72 -14.53
C ILE A 207 -1.19 10.24 -15.72
N GLN A 208 -1.79 9.41 -16.57
CA GLN A 208 -1.27 9.11 -17.90
C GLN A 208 -1.69 10.23 -18.86
N LEU A 209 -0.73 11.03 -19.35
CA LEU A 209 -1.05 12.21 -20.18
C LEU A 209 -1.65 11.85 -21.54
N GLU A 210 -1.33 10.67 -22.07
CA GLU A 210 -1.87 10.15 -23.33
C GLU A 210 -3.39 10.03 -23.30
N ASP A 211 -3.99 9.79 -22.11
CA ASP A 211 -5.44 9.76 -21.91
C ASP A 211 -6.10 11.12 -22.18
N PHE A 212 -5.33 12.20 -22.21
CA PHE A 212 -5.79 13.59 -22.41
C PHE A 212 -5.53 14.10 -23.84
N SER A 213 -4.89 13.30 -24.70
CA SER A 213 -4.57 13.69 -26.09
C SER A 213 -5.76 13.56 -27.04
N GLY A 214 -6.79 12.76 -26.70
CA GLY A 214 -7.92 12.40 -27.58
C GLY A 214 -9.10 13.36 -27.62
N GLY A 215 -9.05 14.51 -26.92
CA GLY A 215 -10.01 15.62 -27.09
C GLY A 215 -11.39 15.48 -26.43
N GLU A 216 -11.83 14.30 -26.03
CA GLU A 216 -13.14 14.09 -25.39
C GLU A 216 -13.01 13.33 -24.05
N SER A 217 -13.57 13.87 -22.97
CA SER A 217 -13.80 13.19 -21.68
C SER A 217 -12.62 13.00 -20.71
N THR A 218 -11.94 14.07 -20.31
CA THR A 218 -11.07 14.03 -19.10
C THR A 218 -11.06 15.29 -18.22
N ALA A 219 -11.75 16.37 -18.58
CA ALA A 219 -11.75 17.60 -17.78
C ALA A 219 -12.37 17.41 -16.38
N ASP A 220 -13.44 16.60 -16.28
CA ASP A 220 -14.11 16.30 -15.01
C ASP A 220 -13.32 15.29 -14.16
N ASN A 221 -12.33 14.61 -14.74
CA ASN A 221 -11.58 13.59 -14.01
C ASN A 221 -10.72 14.16 -12.88
N LEU A 222 -10.37 15.43 -13.00
CA LEU A 222 -9.49 16.14 -12.08
C LEU A 222 -10.26 16.99 -11.07
N ALA A 223 -11.60 16.92 -11.06
CA ALA A 223 -12.43 17.70 -10.17
C ALA A 223 -12.08 17.39 -8.70
N LEU A 224 -11.62 18.39 -7.95
CA LEU A 224 -11.21 18.21 -6.54
C LEU A 224 -12.31 18.59 -5.54
N GLY A 225 -13.32 19.35 -5.99
CA GLY A 225 -14.33 19.97 -5.13
C GLY A 225 -15.18 19.02 -4.28
N HIS A 226 -15.17 17.71 -4.57
CA HIS A 226 -15.89 16.71 -3.81
C HIS A 226 -15.12 16.18 -2.58
N LEU A 227 -13.86 16.59 -2.37
CA LEU A 227 -12.99 16.19 -1.25
C LEU A 227 -12.89 17.33 -0.23
N PRO A 228 -13.81 17.43 0.74
CA PRO A 228 -14.04 18.65 1.52
C PRO A 228 -12.89 19.04 2.45
N SER A 229 -12.03 18.09 2.84
CA SER A 229 -10.93 18.31 3.78
C SER A 229 -9.57 18.50 3.10
N LEU A 230 -9.52 18.53 1.76
CA LEU A 230 -8.27 18.47 1.00
C LEU A 230 -7.41 19.72 1.23
N GLN A 231 -6.13 19.52 1.56
CA GLN A 231 -5.15 20.58 1.84
C GLN A 231 -3.91 20.49 0.95
N SER A 232 -3.58 19.30 0.44
CA SER A 232 -2.44 19.09 -0.43
C SER A 232 -2.73 18.03 -1.49
N VAL A 233 -2.29 18.30 -2.71
CA VAL A 233 -2.34 17.39 -3.84
C VAL A 233 -0.94 17.19 -4.41
N GLN A 234 -0.58 15.94 -4.68
CA GLN A 234 0.64 15.56 -5.37
C GLN A 234 0.23 14.80 -6.62
N VAL A 235 0.71 15.23 -7.78
CA VAL A 235 0.38 14.60 -9.05
C VAL A 235 1.65 14.23 -9.79
N ASP A 236 1.80 12.95 -10.07
CA ASP A 236 2.83 12.42 -10.95
C ASP A 236 2.29 12.32 -12.38
N LEU A 237 2.92 13.05 -13.30
CA LEU A 237 2.56 13.06 -14.71
C LEU A 237 3.46 12.10 -15.48
N TYR A 238 2.86 11.07 -16.07
CA TYR A 238 3.54 10.08 -16.90
C TYR A 238 3.34 10.33 -18.39
N GLY A 239 4.26 9.82 -19.21
CA GLY A 239 4.13 9.88 -20.67
C GLY A 239 4.28 11.29 -21.26
N TRP A 240 4.90 12.20 -20.52
CA TRP A 240 5.06 13.60 -20.93
C TRP A 240 5.90 13.76 -22.22
N GLY A 241 6.78 12.80 -22.52
CA GLY A 241 7.53 12.74 -23.79
C GLY A 241 6.73 12.25 -25.00
N ASN A 242 5.56 11.65 -24.78
CA ASN A 242 4.71 11.06 -25.82
C ASN A 242 3.57 11.99 -26.25
N VAL A 243 3.39 13.11 -25.56
CA VAL A 243 2.31 14.09 -25.82
C VAL A 243 2.87 15.45 -26.19
N SER A 244 2.05 16.31 -26.78
CA SER A 244 2.46 17.69 -27.05
C SER A 244 2.56 18.51 -25.76
N GLU A 245 3.41 19.53 -25.76
CA GLU A 245 3.52 20.48 -24.65
C GLU A 245 2.18 21.15 -24.31
N GLU A 246 1.31 21.29 -25.32
CA GLU A 246 -0.04 21.82 -25.15
C GLU A 246 -0.93 20.92 -24.27
N VAL A 247 -0.83 19.59 -24.39
CA VAL A 247 -1.57 18.66 -23.52
C VAL A 247 -1.08 18.78 -22.08
N VAL A 248 0.24 18.83 -21.89
CA VAL A 248 0.85 19.01 -20.56
C VAL A 248 0.38 20.32 -19.93
N ARG A 249 0.43 21.43 -20.69
CA ARG A 249 0.00 22.76 -20.25
C ARG A 249 -1.47 22.75 -19.81
N LYS A 250 -2.37 22.18 -20.62
CA LYS A 250 -3.80 22.08 -20.30
C LYS A 250 -4.07 21.33 -18.99
N VAL A 251 -3.40 20.20 -18.78
CA VAL A 251 -3.56 19.40 -17.54
C VAL A 251 -3.07 20.20 -16.33
N LYS A 252 -1.93 20.88 -16.45
CA LYS A 252 -1.39 21.74 -15.37
C LYS A 252 -2.32 22.90 -15.04
N GLU A 253 -2.82 23.59 -16.05
CA GLU A 253 -3.76 24.71 -15.88
C GLU A 253 -5.07 24.25 -15.23
N LYS A 254 -5.59 23.09 -15.65
CA LYS A 254 -6.80 22.51 -15.04
C LYS A 254 -6.58 22.15 -13.58
N LEU A 255 -5.47 21.48 -13.23
CA LEU A 255 -5.16 21.15 -11.83
C LEU A 255 -4.99 22.41 -10.97
N SER A 256 -4.34 23.44 -11.53
CA SER A 256 -4.19 24.74 -10.86
C SER A 256 -5.56 25.38 -10.63
N HIS A 257 -6.40 25.41 -11.66
CA HIS A 257 -7.76 25.94 -11.56
C HIS A 257 -8.60 25.18 -10.53
N GLU A 258 -8.59 23.85 -10.53
CA GLU A 258 -9.32 23.03 -9.56
C GLU A 258 -8.85 23.27 -8.12
N ALA A 259 -7.55 23.48 -7.92
CA ALA A 259 -7.00 23.87 -6.62
C ALA A 259 -7.43 25.31 -6.23
N ASP A 260 -7.43 26.24 -7.17
CA ASP A 260 -7.79 27.64 -6.92
C ASP A 260 -9.27 27.83 -6.56
N VAL A 261 -10.17 27.08 -7.21
CA VAL A 261 -11.61 27.15 -6.94
C VAL A 261 -12.04 26.27 -5.74
N HIS A 262 -11.16 25.40 -5.25
CA HIS A 262 -11.46 24.55 -4.10
C HIS A 262 -11.55 25.39 -2.81
N PRO A 263 -12.55 25.16 -1.93
CA PRO A 263 -12.75 25.97 -0.73
C PRO A 263 -11.53 26.10 0.20
N ASN A 264 -10.68 25.07 0.24
CA ASN A 264 -9.47 25.04 1.08
C ASN A 264 -8.19 25.48 0.35
N HIS A 265 -8.25 25.82 -0.93
CA HIS A 265 -7.09 26.18 -1.76
C HIS A 265 -5.87 25.24 -1.57
N PRO A 266 -6.01 23.93 -1.86
CA PRO A 266 -4.98 22.96 -1.56
C PRO A 266 -3.68 23.26 -2.30
N LYS A 267 -2.55 23.06 -1.61
CA LYS A 267 -1.23 23.14 -2.23
C LYS A 267 -1.09 22.03 -3.25
N HIS A 268 -0.84 22.36 -4.51
CA HIS A 268 -0.58 21.35 -5.53
C HIS A 268 0.91 21.27 -5.86
N LYS A 269 1.43 20.05 -5.98
CA LYS A 269 2.78 19.76 -6.48
C LYS A 269 2.67 18.83 -7.67
N LEU A 270 3.42 19.16 -8.71
CA LEU A 270 3.45 18.42 -9.96
C LEU A 270 4.86 17.86 -10.15
N PHE A 271 4.93 16.57 -10.41
CA PHE A 271 6.18 15.87 -10.70
C PHE A 271 6.11 15.33 -12.13
N LEU A 272 7.19 15.54 -12.89
CA LEU A 272 7.36 14.94 -14.20
C LEU A 272 8.19 13.69 -14.00
N SER A 273 7.57 12.53 -14.22
CA SER A 273 8.23 11.24 -14.08
C SER A 273 8.70 10.77 -15.46
N TYR A 274 9.99 10.43 -15.55
CA TYR A 274 10.56 9.84 -16.76
C TYR A 274 10.15 8.38 -16.85
N ASP A 275 9.91 7.92 -18.09
CA ASP A 275 9.71 6.51 -18.41
C ASP A 275 10.99 5.70 -18.18
#